data_AF-A0A7S3VXY0-F1
#
_entry.id   AF-A0A7S3VXY0-F1
#
_cell.length_a   1.000
_cell.length_b   1.000
_cell.length_c   1.000
_cell.angle_alpha   90.00
_cell.angle_beta   90.00
_cell.angle_gamma   90.00
#
_symmetry.space_group_name_H-M   'P 1'
#
loop_
_entity.id
_entity.type
_entity.pdbx_description
1 polymer ?
#
loop_
_entity_poly.entity_id
_entity_poly.type
_entity_poly.pdbx_seq_one_letter_code
_entity_poly.pdbx_strand_id
1 'polypeptide(L)'
;GKTLPDMLSLLAASPSVVVSPVGASRLAVGPVRVGQPACLASDDFSLSRREVVAAAAGLSALLPAAQARAESTLVTRQQAYTRYVPRVERGRDYWAGGLRKQVSSGDWAAIQAALEKKGPIDRLFGPLELWSSSFSSKTISPKTLAMNDAIDELREACRDLRSAASGKEGSGGFFGFGGPKAMDDGKRRKIAQDAYAKGKDAINKYIELGNDGLGLNFTPIDQMD
;
A
#
# COMPACT_ATOMS: atom_id res chain seq x y z
N GLY A 1 -6.59 -44.34 -41.65
CA GLY A 1 -5.62 -45.44 -41.65
C GLY A 1 -4.27 -44.91 -41.26
N LYS A 2 -3.66 -45.53 -40.24
CA LYS A 2 -2.21 -45.63 -39.92
C LYS A 2 -1.48 -44.29 -39.66
N THR A 3 -0.75 -44.03 -38.56
CA THR A 3 -0.19 -44.86 -37.48
C THR A 3 0.42 -43.91 -36.43
N LEU A 4 0.03 -44.00 -35.17
CA LEU A 4 0.91 -43.92 -33.98
C LEU A 4 1.47 -45.34 -33.78
N PRO A 5 2.66 -45.58 -33.18
CA PRO A 5 2.94 -45.17 -31.80
C PRO A 5 4.42 -44.82 -31.51
N ASP A 6 4.73 -44.27 -30.33
CA ASP A 6 5.68 -44.97 -29.48
C ASP A 6 5.48 -44.71 -28.00
N MET A 7 5.72 -45.76 -27.25
CA MET A 7 5.28 -46.05 -25.90
C MET A 7 6.49 -46.11 -24.97
N LEU A 8 6.33 -45.53 -23.77
CA LEU A 8 6.68 -46.15 -22.48
C LEU A 8 8.07 -46.79 -22.30
N SER A 9 8.91 -46.16 -21.47
CA SER A 9 9.87 -46.76 -20.52
C SER A 9 10.72 -45.63 -19.93
N LEU A 10 11.17 -45.57 -18.67
CA LEU A 10 11.32 -46.59 -17.65
C LEU A 10 11.60 -45.87 -16.30
N LEU A 11 11.13 -46.48 -15.23
CA LEU A 11 11.77 -46.66 -13.92
C LEU A 11 12.28 -45.49 -13.05
N ALA A 12 11.80 -45.58 -11.81
CA ALA A 12 12.33 -45.01 -10.58
C ALA A 12 13.83 -45.25 -10.34
N ALA A 13 14.46 -44.27 -9.70
CA ALA A 13 15.61 -44.48 -8.82
C ALA A 13 15.66 -43.35 -7.76
N SER A 14 15.39 -43.71 -6.51
CA SER A 14 16.01 -43.08 -5.34
C SER A 14 16.97 -44.11 -4.77
N PRO A 15 18.15 -43.69 -4.29
CA PRO A 15 18.32 -43.75 -2.84
C PRO A 15 19.14 -42.60 -2.23
N SER A 16 18.74 -42.30 -0.99
CA SER A 16 19.46 -41.78 0.18
C SER A 16 20.93 -41.37 0.04
N VAL A 17 21.23 -40.13 0.46
CA VAL A 17 22.52 -39.77 1.07
C VAL A 17 22.28 -39.54 2.56
N VAL A 18 22.93 -40.39 3.35
CA VAL A 18 23.15 -40.25 4.79
C VAL A 18 24.38 -39.36 4.99
N VAL A 19 24.26 -38.31 5.80
CA VAL A 19 25.41 -37.70 6.48
C VAL A 19 25.07 -37.61 7.96
N SER A 20 25.95 -38.21 8.76
CA SER A 20 25.89 -38.42 10.20
C SER A 20 25.89 -37.12 11.04
N PRO A 21 25.43 -37.19 12.30
CA PRO A 21 25.51 -36.11 13.28
C PRO A 21 26.86 -36.11 14.03
N VAL A 22 27.06 -35.07 14.84
CA VAL A 22 28.08 -34.88 15.90
C VAL A 22 29.24 -33.96 15.52
N GLY A 23 29.19 -32.75 16.09
CA GLY A 23 30.29 -31.78 16.14
C GLY A 23 30.04 -30.76 17.24
N ALA A 24 30.02 -31.22 18.50
CA ALA A 24 29.95 -30.36 19.68
C ALA A 24 31.26 -29.57 19.82
N SER A 25 31.28 -28.32 19.38
CA SER A 25 32.38 -27.39 19.65
C SER A 25 32.13 -26.69 20.98
N ARG A 26 32.83 -27.14 22.03
CA ARG A 26 32.96 -26.43 23.31
C ARG A 26 33.88 -25.22 23.09
N LEU A 27 33.31 -24.02 23.03
CA LEU A 27 34.09 -22.79 23.21
C LEU A 27 34.20 -22.51 24.71
N ALA A 28 35.39 -22.75 25.25
CA ALA A 28 35.79 -22.30 26.58
C ALA A 28 36.01 -20.78 26.51
N VAL A 29 35.08 -20.01 27.07
CA VAL A 29 35.26 -18.58 27.32
C VAL A 29 35.75 -18.43 28.76
N GLY A 30 37.01 -18.02 28.91
CA GLY A 30 37.60 -17.68 30.20
C GLY A 30 36.93 -16.43 30.81
N PRO A 31 36.99 -16.25 32.13
CA PRO A 31 36.35 -15.10 32.77
C PRO A 31 37.15 -13.82 32.51
N VAL A 32 36.56 -12.90 31.76
CA VAL A 32 37.02 -11.52 31.66
C VAL A 32 36.55 -10.78 32.92
N ARG A 33 37.50 -10.36 33.76
CA ARG A 33 37.27 -9.40 34.84
C ARG A 33 37.12 -8.01 34.22
N VAL A 34 35.91 -7.45 34.28
CA VAL A 34 35.67 -6.03 34.00
C VAL A 34 35.43 -5.33 35.33
N GLY A 35 36.23 -4.29 35.61
CA GLY A 35 36.12 -3.45 36.79
C GLY A 35 34.87 -2.58 36.78
N GLN A 36 34.39 -2.27 37.99
CA GLN A 36 33.40 -1.22 38.25
C GLN A 36 33.96 0.17 37.87
N PRO A 37 33.05 1.14 37.67
CA PRO A 37 33.02 2.23 38.64
C PRO A 37 31.63 2.48 39.23
N ALA A 38 31.65 3.38 40.22
CA ALA A 38 30.75 3.50 41.34
C ALA A 38 29.37 4.15 41.08
N CYS A 39 28.48 3.83 42.04
CA CYS A 39 27.42 4.64 42.65
C CYS A 39 26.34 5.28 41.76
N LEU A 40 25.17 4.66 41.74
CA LEU A 40 23.91 5.35 41.95
C LEU A 40 23.04 4.52 42.90
N ALA A 41 22.49 5.19 43.91
CA ALA A 41 21.64 4.65 44.93
C ALA A 41 20.35 4.06 44.32
N SER A 42 19.95 2.91 44.83
CA SER A 42 18.61 2.36 44.65
C SER A 42 18.17 1.77 45.97
N ASP A 43 17.03 2.24 46.45
CA ASP A 43 16.34 1.79 47.65
C ASP A 43 16.30 0.27 47.79
N ASP A 44 16.52 -0.19 49.03
CA ASP A 44 16.32 -1.58 49.46
C ASP A 44 14.84 -1.98 49.34
N PHE A 45 14.42 -2.37 48.14
CA PHE A 45 13.30 -3.28 47.97
C PHE A 45 13.84 -4.70 47.86
N SER A 46 13.94 -5.38 49.00
CA SER A 46 14.22 -6.81 49.06
C SER A 46 13.02 -7.61 48.54
N LEU A 47 12.81 -7.58 47.23
CA LEU A 47 11.85 -8.46 46.56
C LEU A 47 12.39 -9.89 46.61
N SER A 48 11.58 -10.80 47.10
CA SER A 48 11.90 -12.22 47.18
C SER A 48 12.17 -12.75 45.77
N ARG A 49 13.13 -13.68 45.61
CA ARG A 49 13.41 -14.36 44.31
C ARG A 49 12.14 -14.91 43.62
N ARG A 50 11.09 -15.19 44.39
CA ARG A 50 9.78 -15.63 43.88
C ARG A 50 8.99 -14.51 43.18
N GLU A 51 9.14 -13.26 43.59
CA GLU A 51 8.43 -12.11 43.00
C GLU A 51 9.04 -11.69 41.65
N VAL A 52 10.37 -11.81 41.52
CA VAL A 52 11.07 -11.57 40.24
C VAL A 52 10.71 -12.63 39.18
N VAL A 53 10.55 -13.89 39.59
CA VAL A 53 10.10 -14.97 38.68
C VAL A 53 8.62 -14.81 38.31
N ALA A 54 7.77 -14.33 39.23
CA ALA A 54 6.37 -14.04 38.94
C ALA A 54 6.20 -12.88 37.95
N ALA A 55 7.04 -11.84 38.02
CA ALA A 55 7.04 -10.73 37.06
C ALA A 55 7.57 -11.12 35.67
N ALA A 56 8.58 -12.00 35.58
CA ALA A 56 9.12 -12.50 34.31
C ALA A 56 8.19 -13.53 33.61
N ALA A 57 7.41 -14.29 34.39
CA ALA A 57 6.43 -15.22 33.85
C ALA A 57 5.19 -14.52 33.24
N GLY A 58 4.84 -13.32 33.72
CA GLY A 58 3.72 -12.53 33.19
C GLY A 58 4.00 -11.89 31.83
N LEU A 59 5.22 -11.43 31.57
CA LEU A 59 5.64 -10.88 30.27
C LEU A 59 5.79 -11.96 29.18
N SER A 60 6.17 -13.17 29.56
CA SER A 60 6.39 -14.28 28.63
C SER A 60 5.09 -14.84 28.04
N ALA A 61 3.95 -14.68 28.71
CA ALA A 61 2.64 -15.11 28.20
C ALA A 61 1.99 -14.10 27.23
N LEU A 62 2.42 -12.84 27.24
CA LEU A 62 1.93 -11.79 26.34
C LEU A 62 2.66 -11.76 24.99
N LEU A 63 3.91 -12.23 24.94
CA LEU A 63 4.72 -12.29 23.73
C LEU A 63 4.12 -13.21 22.65
N PRO A 64 3.67 -14.45 22.93
CA PRO A 64 3.11 -15.33 21.90
C PRO A 64 1.81 -14.78 21.31
N ALA A 65 0.96 -14.16 22.13
CA ALA A 65 -0.30 -13.57 21.67
C ALA A 65 -0.08 -12.28 20.85
N ALA A 66 0.92 -11.48 21.19
CA ALA A 66 1.32 -10.32 20.40
C ALA A 66 1.99 -10.75 19.07
N GLN A 67 2.84 -11.78 19.09
CA GLN A 67 3.48 -12.36 17.91
C GLN A 67 2.45 -12.95 16.94
N ALA A 68 1.51 -13.77 17.43
CA ALA A 68 0.45 -14.35 16.58
C ALA A 68 -0.48 -13.27 15.96
N ARG A 69 -0.73 -12.16 16.66
CA ARG A 69 -1.45 -11.00 16.08
C ARG A 69 -0.61 -10.24 15.07
N ALA A 70 0.69 -10.06 15.31
CA ALA A 70 1.59 -9.42 14.35
C ALA A 70 1.74 -10.27 13.07
N GLU A 71 1.86 -11.59 13.20
CA GLU A 71 1.97 -12.51 12.06
C GLU A 71 0.67 -12.58 11.26
N SER A 72 -0.49 -12.71 11.90
CA SER A 72 -1.78 -12.72 11.20
C SER A 72 -2.05 -11.41 10.47
N THR A 73 -1.75 -10.26 11.08
CA THR A 73 -1.86 -8.95 10.41
C THR A 73 -0.87 -8.77 9.27
N LEU A 74 0.35 -9.32 9.38
CA LEU A 74 1.34 -9.34 8.31
C LEU A 74 0.85 -10.17 7.10
N VAL A 75 0.33 -11.38 7.34
CA VAL A 75 -0.17 -12.26 6.28
C VAL A 75 -1.36 -11.64 5.56
N THR A 76 -2.31 -11.06 6.30
CA THR A 76 -3.44 -10.34 5.69
C THR A 76 -2.96 -9.15 4.85
N ARG A 77 -1.94 -8.41 5.31
CA ARG A 77 -1.35 -7.29 4.55
C ARG A 77 -0.63 -7.76 3.29
N GLN A 78 0.09 -8.88 3.33
CA GLN A 78 0.72 -9.49 2.14
C GLN A 78 -0.32 -9.92 1.10
N GLN A 79 -1.45 -10.48 1.54
CA GLN A 79 -2.56 -10.79 0.65
C GLN A 79 -3.20 -9.54 0.04
N ALA A 80 -3.39 -8.49 0.84
CA ALA A 80 -3.90 -7.20 0.35
C ALA A 80 -2.94 -6.55 -0.67
N TYR A 81 -1.64 -6.56 -0.35
CA TYR A 81 -0.59 -6.00 -1.21
C TYR A 81 -0.60 -6.64 -2.59
N THR A 82 -0.50 -7.98 -2.64
CA THR A 82 -0.47 -8.74 -3.90
C THR A 82 -1.74 -8.57 -4.74
N ARG A 83 -2.89 -8.29 -4.11
CA ARG A 83 -4.18 -8.12 -4.80
C ARG A 83 -4.40 -6.70 -5.31
N TYR A 84 -4.03 -5.69 -4.53
CA TYR A 84 -4.45 -4.31 -4.74
C TYR A 84 -3.33 -3.42 -5.27
N VAL A 85 -2.08 -3.59 -4.84
CA VAL A 85 -0.97 -2.74 -5.29
C VAL A 85 -0.76 -2.79 -6.81
N PRO A 86 -0.75 -3.95 -7.49
CA PRO A 86 -0.65 -3.99 -8.95
C PRO A 86 -1.82 -3.33 -9.69
N ARG A 87 -2.95 -3.08 -9.01
CA ARG A 87 -4.09 -2.34 -9.57
C ARG A 87 -3.92 -0.84 -9.36
N VAL A 88 -3.37 -0.45 -8.21
CA VAL A 88 -2.98 0.93 -7.91
C VAL A 88 -1.92 1.41 -8.90
N GLU A 89 -0.86 0.62 -9.10
CA GLU A 89 0.22 0.92 -10.07
C GLU A 89 -0.33 1.10 -11.48
N ARG A 90 -1.24 0.23 -11.94
CA ARG A 90 -1.87 0.40 -13.26
C ARG A 90 -2.69 1.68 -13.39
N GLY A 91 -3.40 2.09 -12.33
CA GLY A 91 -4.14 3.35 -12.33
C GLY A 91 -3.20 4.55 -12.32
N ARG A 92 -2.11 4.48 -11.55
CA ARG A 92 -1.01 5.47 -11.53
C ARG A 92 -0.37 5.61 -12.90
N ASP A 93 0.00 4.52 -13.54
CA ASP A 93 0.65 4.52 -14.87
C ASP A 93 -0.28 5.09 -15.95
N TYR A 94 -1.58 4.78 -15.86
CA TYR A 94 -2.58 5.40 -16.72
C TYR A 94 -2.67 6.91 -16.48
N TRP A 95 -2.64 7.37 -15.22
CA TRP A 95 -2.59 8.79 -14.92
C TRP A 95 -1.33 9.43 -15.51
N ALA A 96 -0.15 8.87 -15.25
CA ALA A 96 1.15 9.40 -15.68
C ALA A 96 1.28 9.49 -17.20
N GLY A 97 0.84 8.46 -17.92
CA GLY A 97 0.97 8.36 -19.37
C GLY A 97 -0.31 8.70 -20.14
N GLY A 98 -1.36 7.91 -19.93
CA GLY A 98 -2.59 7.96 -20.71
C GLY A 98 -3.35 9.27 -20.54
N LEU A 99 -3.69 9.62 -19.30
CA LEU A 99 -4.42 10.85 -18.98
C LEU A 99 -3.61 12.09 -19.33
N ARG A 100 -2.29 12.10 -19.06
CA ARG A 100 -1.40 13.19 -19.44
C ARG A 100 -1.48 13.51 -20.93
N LYS A 101 -1.44 12.47 -21.77
CA LYS A 101 -1.56 12.61 -23.23
C LYS A 101 -2.93 13.19 -23.60
N GLN A 102 -4.01 12.66 -23.05
CA GLN A 102 -5.39 13.13 -23.33
C GLN A 102 -5.61 14.60 -22.92
N VAL A 103 -5.07 15.01 -21.77
CA VAL A 103 -5.12 16.42 -21.30
C VAL A 103 -4.31 17.32 -22.22
N SER A 104 -3.11 16.88 -22.64
CA SER A 104 -2.26 17.66 -23.54
C SER A 104 -2.85 17.82 -24.96
N SER A 105 -3.54 16.79 -25.46
CA SER A 105 -4.21 16.82 -26.77
C SER A 105 -5.58 17.50 -26.71
N GLY A 106 -6.14 17.72 -25.51
CA GLY A 106 -7.51 18.23 -25.34
C GLY A 106 -8.56 17.23 -25.81
N ASP A 107 -8.30 15.92 -25.67
CA ASP A 107 -9.25 14.88 -26.06
C ASP A 107 -10.33 14.70 -24.99
N TRP A 108 -11.31 15.60 -25.02
CA TRP A 108 -12.39 15.66 -24.03
C TRP A 108 -13.24 14.39 -24.00
N ALA A 109 -13.43 13.73 -25.14
CA ALA A 109 -14.20 12.49 -25.22
C ALA A 109 -13.47 11.34 -24.52
N ALA A 110 -12.16 11.21 -24.75
CA ALA A 110 -11.35 10.20 -24.08
C ALA A 110 -11.25 10.45 -22.57
N ILE A 111 -11.18 11.71 -22.12
CA ILE A 111 -11.20 12.07 -20.70
C ILE A 111 -12.55 11.71 -20.07
N GLN A 112 -13.68 12.00 -20.75
CA GLN A 112 -15.00 11.59 -20.25
C GLN A 112 -15.11 10.08 -20.13
N ALA A 113 -14.73 9.32 -21.16
CA ALA A 113 -14.73 7.87 -21.14
C ALA A 113 -13.81 7.29 -20.04
N ALA A 114 -12.68 7.96 -19.76
CA ALA A 114 -11.78 7.58 -18.68
C ALA A 114 -12.41 7.70 -17.29
N LEU A 115 -13.27 8.72 -17.11
CA LEU A 115 -13.97 9.05 -15.88
C LEU A 115 -15.33 8.36 -15.72
N GLU A 116 -15.84 7.68 -16.74
CA GLU A 116 -17.10 6.94 -16.67
C GLU A 116 -17.00 5.72 -15.74
N LYS A 117 -18.16 5.17 -15.36
CA LYS A 117 -18.22 3.92 -14.57
C LYS A 117 -17.45 2.83 -15.31
N LYS A 118 -16.59 2.12 -14.59
CA LYS A 118 -15.66 1.11 -15.16
C LYS A 118 -14.62 1.69 -16.12
N GLY A 119 -14.43 3.00 -16.19
CA GLY A 119 -13.28 3.63 -16.85
C GLY A 119 -11.98 3.33 -16.09
N PRO A 120 -10.81 3.53 -16.72
CA PRO A 120 -9.51 3.35 -16.06
C PRO A 120 -9.35 4.16 -14.78
N ILE A 121 -9.89 5.39 -14.70
CA ILE A 121 -9.81 6.24 -13.51
C ILE A 121 -10.77 5.76 -12.42
N ASP A 122 -12.02 5.42 -12.79
CA ASP A 122 -13.00 4.89 -11.84
C ASP A 122 -12.54 3.58 -11.18
N ARG A 123 -11.88 2.71 -11.96
CA ARG A 123 -11.30 1.44 -11.47
C ARG A 123 -10.14 1.60 -10.49
N LEU A 124 -9.54 2.79 -10.39
CA LEU A 124 -8.43 3.06 -9.46
C LEU A 124 -8.92 3.19 -8.01
N PHE A 125 -10.09 3.75 -7.79
CA PHE A 125 -10.59 4.07 -6.45
C PHE A 125 -10.83 2.85 -5.56
N GLY A 126 -11.45 1.79 -6.10
CA GLY A 126 -11.72 0.58 -5.33
C GLY A 126 -10.46 -0.06 -4.72
N PRO A 127 -9.40 -0.30 -5.52
CA PRO A 127 -8.11 -0.75 -4.98
C PRO A 127 -7.44 0.20 -3.98
N LEU A 128 -7.57 1.52 -4.13
CA LEU A 128 -7.02 2.48 -3.17
C LEU A 128 -7.72 2.36 -1.80
N GLU A 129 -9.05 2.28 -1.79
CA GLU A 129 -9.83 2.12 -0.55
C GLU A 129 -9.55 0.76 0.12
N LEU A 130 -9.44 -0.31 -0.67
CA LEU A 130 -9.14 -1.64 -0.12
C LEU A 130 -7.71 -1.74 0.42
N TRP A 131 -6.73 -1.12 -0.24
CA TRP A 131 -5.35 -1.08 0.24
C TRP A 131 -5.22 -0.26 1.52
N SER A 132 -5.78 0.95 1.55
CA SER A 132 -5.78 1.80 2.76
C SER A 132 -6.48 1.15 3.95
N SER A 133 -7.57 0.40 3.73
CA SER A 133 -8.26 -0.34 4.79
C SER A 133 -7.40 -1.44 5.43
N SER A 134 -6.41 -1.99 4.72
CA SER A 134 -5.54 -3.06 5.22
C SER A 134 -4.59 -2.61 6.35
N PHE A 135 -4.42 -1.30 6.52
CA PHE A 135 -3.66 -0.72 7.63
C PHE A 135 -4.50 -0.54 8.90
N SER A 136 -5.83 -0.68 8.79
CA SER A 136 -6.74 -0.64 9.93
C SER A 136 -7.11 -2.05 10.38
N SER A 137 -7.43 -2.18 11.66
CA SER A 137 -7.94 -3.44 12.23
C SER A 137 -9.30 -3.21 12.87
N LYS A 138 -9.43 -3.25 14.20
CA LYS A 138 -10.70 -3.00 14.91
C LYS A 138 -11.09 -1.52 14.92
N THR A 139 -10.10 -0.64 14.88
CA THR A 139 -10.26 0.82 14.83
C THR A 139 -9.58 1.37 13.59
N ILE A 140 -10.14 2.44 13.03
CA ILE A 140 -9.54 3.13 11.88
C ILE A 140 -8.21 3.73 12.33
N SER A 141 -7.14 3.39 11.64
CA SER A 141 -5.81 3.93 11.92
C SER A 141 -5.67 5.36 11.39
N PRO A 142 -4.83 6.21 12.02
CA PRO A 142 -4.52 7.54 11.49
C PRO A 142 -3.98 7.50 10.06
N LYS A 143 -3.21 6.46 9.72
CA LYS A 143 -2.70 6.22 8.36
C LYS A 143 -3.82 6.00 7.35
N THR A 144 -4.81 5.16 7.69
CA THR A 144 -5.97 4.93 6.81
C THR A 144 -6.77 6.22 6.61
N LEU A 145 -6.93 7.07 7.63
CA LEU A 145 -7.58 8.38 7.47
C LEU A 145 -6.80 9.28 6.51
N ALA A 146 -5.48 9.44 6.72
CA ALA A 146 -4.65 10.27 5.85
C ALA A 146 -4.62 9.75 4.40
N MET A 147 -4.66 8.43 4.19
CA MET A 147 -4.77 7.84 2.85
C MET A 147 -6.15 8.10 2.22
N ASN A 148 -7.22 8.07 3.01
CA ASN A 148 -8.56 8.42 2.52
C ASN A 148 -8.67 9.90 2.16
N ASP A 149 -8.03 10.80 2.92
CA ASP A 149 -7.98 12.22 2.58
C ASP A 149 -7.29 12.44 1.22
N ALA A 150 -6.20 11.72 0.95
CA ALA A 150 -5.55 11.74 -0.37
C ALA A 150 -6.44 11.16 -1.48
N ILE A 151 -7.26 10.14 -1.18
CA ILE A 151 -8.27 9.61 -2.12
C ILE A 151 -9.33 10.68 -2.40
N ASP A 152 -9.78 11.44 -1.40
CA ASP A 152 -10.77 12.49 -1.57
C ASP A 152 -10.24 13.67 -2.37
N GLU A 153 -8.97 14.06 -2.17
CA GLU A 153 -8.25 15.02 -3.01
C GLU A 153 -8.19 14.55 -4.48
N LEU A 154 -7.96 13.24 -4.72
CA LEU A 154 -8.01 12.66 -6.05
C LEU A 154 -9.42 12.67 -6.66
N ARG A 155 -10.47 12.46 -5.84
CA ARG A 155 -11.87 12.58 -6.28
C ARG A 155 -12.22 14.02 -6.66
N GLU A 156 -11.67 15.01 -5.97
CA GLU A 156 -11.78 16.42 -6.37
C GLU A 156 -11.14 16.68 -7.72
N ALA A 157 -9.90 16.23 -7.94
CA ALA A 157 -9.26 16.32 -9.24
C ALA A 157 -10.11 15.68 -10.36
N CYS A 158 -10.75 14.53 -10.09
CA CYS A 158 -11.65 13.89 -11.06
C CYS A 158 -12.93 14.70 -11.33
N ARG A 159 -13.46 15.42 -10.33
CA ARG A 159 -14.60 16.34 -10.51
C ARG A 159 -14.23 17.51 -11.40
N ASP A 160 -13.05 18.08 -11.19
CA ASP A 160 -12.53 19.19 -11.99
C ASP A 160 -12.24 18.75 -13.44
N LEU A 161 -11.62 17.57 -13.63
CA LEU A 161 -11.45 16.96 -14.95
C LEU A 161 -12.79 16.72 -15.65
N ARG A 162 -13.81 16.24 -14.92
CA ARG A 162 -15.15 16.04 -15.48
C ARG A 162 -15.79 17.38 -15.88
N SER A 163 -15.62 18.43 -15.09
CA SER A 163 -16.10 19.77 -15.42
C SER A 163 -15.43 20.28 -16.70
N ALA A 164 -14.09 20.24 -16.77
CA ALA A 164 -13.32 20.62 -17.94
C ALA A 164 -13.72 19.82 -19.20
N ALA A 165 -13.82 18.49 -19.08
CA ALA A 165 -14.19 17.62 -20.19
C ALA A 165 -15.64 17.83 -20.63
N SER A 166 -16.56 18.18 -19.74
CA SER A 166 -17.95 18.50 -20.10
C SER A 166 -18.12 19.87 -20.76
N GLY A 167 -17.24 20.83 -20.44
CA GLY A 167 -17.29 22.20 -20.98
C GLY A 167 -18.46 23.03 -20.48
N LYS A 168 -19.19 22.53 -19.50
CA LYS A 168 -20.31 23.23 -18.88
C LYS A 168 -19.78 23.90 -17.63
N GLU A 169 -19.60 25.21 -17.70
CA GLU A 169 -19.51 26.02 -16.50
C GLU A 169 -20.92 26.05 -15.87
N GLY A 170 -21.01 25.92 -14.54
CA GLY A 170 -22.23 25.53 -13.83
C GLY A 170 -23.54 26.21 -14.27
N SER A 171 -24.65 25.49 -14.07
CA SER A 171 -26.03 25.97 -14.20
C SER A 171 -26.21 27.30 -13.45
N GLY A 172 -26.09 28.42 -14.15
CA GLY A 172 -25.90 29.73 -13.53
C GLY A 172 -26.25 30.89 -14.43
N GLY A 173 -27.33 30.78 -15.20
CA GLY A 173 -28.05 31.96 -15.66
C GLY A 173 -28.86 32.50 -14.48
N PHE A 174 -28.40 33.59 -13.85
CA PHE A 174 -29.00 34.27 -12.68
C PHE A 174 -30.47 34.74 -12.89
N PHE A 175 -31.10 34.42 -14.01
CA PHE A 175 -32.45 34.90 -14.36
C PHE A 175 -33.22 33.98 -15.33
N GLY A 176 -32.99 32.67 -15.34
CA GLY A 176 -33.78 31.72 -16.15
C GLY A 176 -33.73 31.93 -17.67
N PHE A 177 -32.92 32.86 -18.18
CA PHE A 177 -32.86 33.28 -19.58
C PHE A 177 -31.44 33.27 -20.13
N GLY A 178 -30.65 32.26 -19.77
CA GLY A 178 -29.29 32.10 -20.27
C GLY A 178 -28.88 30.65 -20.12
N GLY A 179 -28.85 29.93 -21.23
CA GLY A 179 -28.37 28.55 -21.27
C GLY A 179 -26.93 28.44 -20.73
N PRO A 180 -26.48 27.22 -20.40
CA PRO A 180 -25.16 26.99 -19.83
C PRO A 180 -24.09 27.64 -20.72
N LYS A 181 -23.32 28.56 -20.15
CA LYS A 181 -22.24 29.23 -20.87
C LYS A 181 -21.17 28.19 -21.15
N ALA A 182 -20.90 27.94 -22.43
CA ALA A 182 -19.82 27.08 -22.83
C ALA A 182 -18.50 27.67 -22.31
N MET A 183 -17.73 26.84 -21.60
CA MET A 183 -16.43 27.24 -21.10
C MET A 183 -15.47 27.39 -22.29
N ASP A 184 -14.69 28.47 -22.31
CA ASP A 184 -13.66 28.69 -23.34
C ASP A 184 -12.62 27.55 -23.35
N ASP A 185 -12.18 27.13 -24.54
CA ASP A 185 -11.26 25.99 -24.67
C ASP A 185 -9.91 26.21 -23.97
N GLY A 186 -9.42 27.45 -23.92
CA GLY A 186 -8.22 27.82 -23.15
C GLY A 186 -8.44 27.64 -21.65
N LYS A 187 -9.63 28.01 -21.14
CA LYS A 187 -10.01 27.80 -19.74
C LYS A 187 -10.19 26.32 -19.40
N ARG A 188 -10.81 25.54 -20.30
CA ARG A 188 -10.97 24.08 -20.13
C ARG A 188 -9.62 23.38 -20.04
N ARG A 189 -8.67 23.75 -20.90
CA ARG A 189 -7.31 23.21 -20.87
C ARG A 189 -6.58 23.53 -19.57
N LYS A 190 -6.67 24.77 -19.09
CA LYS A 190 -6.07 25.15 -17.80
C LYS A 190 -6.64 24.34 -16.64
N ILE A 191 -7.97 24.26 -16.53
CA ILE A 191 -8.62 23.47 -15.48
C ILE A 191 -8.24 21.99 -15.57
N ALA A 192 -8.16 21.43 -16.79
CA ALA A 192 -7.74 20.04 -16.97
C ALA A 192 -6.26 19.81 -16.58
N GLN A 193 -5.37 20.77 -16.86
CA GLN A 193 -3.96 20.72 -16.47
C GLN A 193 -3.79 20.86 -14.94
N ASP A 194 -4.50 21.79 -14.31
CA ASP A 194 -4.48 22.00 -12.87
C ASP A 194 -5.05 20.78 -12.13
N ALA A 195 -6.16 20.22 -12.63
CA ALA A 195 -6.76 19.01 -12.09
C ALA A 195 -5.87 17.78 -12.28
N TYR A 196 -5.17 17.68 -13.42
CA TYR A 196 -4.17 16.63 -13.65
C TYR A 196 -3.03 16.71 -12.62
N ALA A 197 -2.49 17.91 -12.37
CA ALA A 197 -1.44 18.14 -11.38
C ALA A 197 -1.93 17.81 -9.97
N LYS A 198 -3.12 18.30 -9.58
CA LYS A 198 -3.74 17.99 -8.28
C LYS A 198 -3.90 16.48 -8.07
N GLY A 199 -4.35 15.75 -9.09
CA GLY A 199 -4.49 14.30 -8.99
C GLY A 199 -3.15 13.56 -8.92
N LYS A 200 -2.11 14.05 -9.61
CA LYS A 200 -0.74 13.54 -9.47
C LYS A 200 -0.25 13.71 -8.03
N ASP A 201 -0.40 14.91 -7.47
CA ASP A 201 0.04 15.20 -6.10
C ASP A 201 -0.71 14.34 -5.07
N ALA A 202 -2.02 14.16 -5.25
CA ALA A 202 -2.84 13.27 -4.42
C ALA A 202 -2.40 11.79 -4.51
N ILE A 203 -2.08 11.29 -5.71
CA ILE A 203 -1.55 9.94 -5.90
C ILE A 203 -0.18 9.78 -5.24
N ASN A 204 0.72 10.77 -5.41
CA ASN A 204 2.04 10.75 -4.78
C ASN A 204 1.94 10.77 -3.26
N LYS A 205 1.09 11.64 -2.69
CA LYS A 205 0.79 11.69 -1.24
C LYS A 205 0.25 10.35 -0.74
N TYR A 206 -0.69 9.74 -1.47
CA TYR A 206 -1.21 8.41 -1.14
C TYR A 206 -0.11 7.34 -1.12
N ILE A 207 0.80 7.38 -2.10
CA ILE A 207 1.92 6.45 -2.24
C ILE A 207 2.95 6.65 -1.12
N GLU A 208 3.28 7.89 -0.76
CA GLU A 208 4.15 8.22 0.37
C GLU A 208 3.61 7.64 1.67
N LEU A 209 2.34 7.93 1.96
CA LEU A 209 1.67 7.40 3.14
C LEU A 209 1.63 5.87 3.10
N GLY A 210 1.35 5.27 1.93
CA GLY A 210 1.35 3.84 1.72
C GLY A 210 2.70 3.19 2.04
N ASN A 211 3.78 3.75 1.50
CA ASN A 211 5.16 3.29 1.64
C ASN A 211 5.74 3.55 3.03
N ASP A 212 5.20 4.50 3.79
CA ASP A 212 5.65 4.75 5.16
C ASP A 212 5.43 3.51 6.06
N GLY A 213 6.51 3.01 6.66
CA GLY A 213 6.46 1.82 7.49
C GLY A 213 6.04 0.52 6.77
N LEU A 214 6.20 0.44 5.44
CA LEU A 214 5.85 -0.76 4.66
C LEU A 214 6.63 -2.00 5.11
N GLY A 215 7.90 -1.81 5.54
CA GLY A 215 8.79 -2.87 6.01
C GLY A 215 9.48 -3.63 4.87
N LEU A 216 10.50 -4.44 5.20
CA LEU A 216 11.39 -5.08 4.21
C LEU A 216 10.72 -6.17 3.34
N ASN A 217 9.51 -6.59 3.68
CA ASN A 217 8.79 -7.67 2.99
C ASN A 217 7.99 -7.19 1.76
N PHE A 218 7.99 -5.90 1.48
CA PHE A 218 7.18 -5.28 0.45
C PHE A 218 8.03 -4.35 -0.40
N THR A 219 7.76 -4.31 -1.70
CA THR A 219 8.37 -3.33 -2.60
C THR A 219 7.64 -2.00 -2.42
N PRO A 220 8.36 -0.88 -2.24
CA PRO A 220 7.73 0.43 -2.26
C PRO A 220 7.06 0.69 -3.62
N ILE A 221 5.90 1.34 -3.61
CA ILE A 221 5.21 1.77 -4.82
C ILE A 221 5.93 3.01 -5.36
N ASP A 222 6.31 3.04 -6.64
CA ASP A 222 6.98 4.21 -7.21
C ASP A 222 6.03 5.42 -7.33
N GLN A 223 6.57 6.61 -7.11
CA GLN A 223 5.86 7.86 -7.34
C GLN A 223 5.77 8.20 -8.82
N MET A 224 4.91 9.16 -9.14
CA MET A 224 4.78 9.74 -10.48
C MET A 224 5.73 10.92 -10.66
N ASP A 225 6.47 10.91 -11.78
CA ASP A 225 7.37 11.98 -12.22
C ASP A 225 6.67 13.27 -12.67
#